data_AF-A0AAQ1HMS4-F1
#
_entry.id   AF-A0AAQ1HMS4-F1
#
_cell.length_a   1.000
_cell.length_b   1.000
_cell.length_c   1.000
_cell.angle_alpha   90.00
_cell.angle_beta   90.00
_cell.angle_gamma   90.00
#
_symmetry.space_group_name_H-M   'P 1'
#
loop_
_entity.id
_entity.type
_entity.pdbx_description
1 polymer ?
#
loop_
_entity_poly.entity_id
_entity_poly.type
_entity_poly.pdbx_seq_one_letter_code
_entity_poly.pdbx_strand_id
1 'polypeptide(L)'
;MGEVLLTAPIAGVGAEAKYFLIAFIYRFDATQWKEMSVKELARSLEVTPGVASRAREALIEHQCFDCRKAATAGRPTLGLKVSQGLACKLGDLSTSTSHHGPVLRHLFSGVIYRDYEANRTPASSNELLRPQLRLLLATLFAHANELGLVDGLGLAQLRQLLGEGEEKVDRWLKELLQLGFIRRKIAGLSDSLYADTKVTSSYILNLNHPGLASADCSSPVVAFYGEAMRSEESRHGFAERFARVQGAFQGLGRTYEMLVWRIYQGVSLLLSNHWSVLGDSVRLPQIDGLEKIMTESLHASGKDDSSLEVMVADMCWWAFHLASRVKNRIAGDRAFASLVGRRVLAFPAKNRDTDDSMTLVFAQEPWGDGPECIVSLSSTKGHAEIWTKESDLSREQLSKHGLVSFEMESTTG
;
A
#
# COMPACT_ATOMS: atom_id res chain seq x y z
N MET A 1 18.83 -0.46 11.08
CA MET A 1 19.64 0.10 9.98
C MET A 1 19.01 -0.18 8.60
N GLY A 2 18.63 -1.42 8.28
CA GLY A 2 17.99 -1.74 6.99
C GLY A 2 16.71 -0.95 6.68
N GLU A 3 15.79 -0.85 7.65
CA GLU A 3 14.52 -0.11 7.48
C GLU A 3 14.71 1.40 7.33
N VAL A 4 15.66 1.97 8.08
CA VAL A 4 16.03 3.39 8.00
C VAL A 4 16.54 3.76 6.60
N LEU A 5 17.24 2.83 5.93
CA LEU A 5 17.67 3.05 4.55
C LEU A 5 16.48 3.12 3.59
N LEU A 6 15.33 2.52 3.90
CA LEU A 6 14.15 2.61 3.04
C LEU A 6 13.45 3.97 3.16
N THR A 7 13.60 4.66 4.29
CA THR A 7 12.94 5.95 4.56
C THR A 7 13.86 7.16 4.32
N ALA A 8 15.14 6.94 4.02
CA ALA A 8 16.11 8.01 3.77
C ALA A 8 16.78 7.90 2.38
N PRO A 9 16.92 9.01 1.63
CA PRO A 9 17.69 9.02 0.39
C PRO A 9 19.19 8.92 0.67
N ILE A 10 19.95 8.33 -0.25
CA ILE A 10 21.42 8.31 -0.20
C ILE A 10 21.92 9.01 -1.46
N ALA A 11 22.50 10.20 -1.30
CA ALA A 11 22.95 11.00 -2.42
C ALA A 11 23.98 10.23 -3.28
N GLY A 12 23.75 10.20 -4.59
CA GLY A 12 24.61 9.53 -5.58
C GLY A 12 24.40 8.02 -5.72
N VAL A 13 23.59 7.40 -4.86
CA VAL A 13 23.36 5.95 -4.88
C VAL A 13 22.01 5.65 -5.54
N GLY A 14 22.05 4.99 -6.71
CA GLY A 14 20.84 4.54 -7.42
C GLY A 14 20.19 3.28 -6.82
N ALA A 15 19.06 2.85 -7.39
CA ALA A 15 18.22 1.81 -6.80
C ALA A 15 18.93 0.44 -6.69
N GLU A 16 19.72 0.04 -7.69
CA GLU A 16 20.46 -1.22 -7.67
C GLU A 16 21.46 -1.27 -6.50
N ALA A 17 22.22 -0.19 -6.33
CA ALA A 17 23.22 -0.08 -5.27
C ALA A 17 22.55 0.01 -3.89
N LYS A 18 21.44 0.74 -3.79
CA LYS A 18 20.66 0.83 -2.55
C LYS A 18 20.05 -0.52 -2.16
N TYR A 19 19.47 -1.26 -3.10
CA TYR A 19 19.02 -2.64 -2.85
C TYR A 19 20.18 -3.52 -2.36
N PHE A 20 21.32 -3.47 -3.05
CA PHE A 20 22.50 -4.25 -2.69
C PHE A 20 22.93 -4.00 -1.24
N LEU A 21 22.98 -2.74 -0.82
CA LEU A 21 23.33 -2.35 0.55
C LEU A 21 22.34 -2.92 1.57
N ILE A 22 21.04 -2.76 1.33
CA ILE A 22 20.01 -3.22 2.26
C ILE A 22 20.00 -4.76 2.34
N ALA A 23 20.05 -5.44 1.18
CA ALA A 23 20.16 -6.90 1.14
C ALA A 23 21.42 -7.40 1.86
N PHE A 24 22.55 -6.69 1.74
CA PHE A 24 23.78 -7.03 2.45
C PHE A 24 23.57 -6.94 3.97
N ILE A 25 22.91 -5.89 4.47
CA ILE A 25 22.62 -5.70 5.90
C ILE A 25 21.67 -6.76 6.45
N TYR A 26 20.68 -7.20 5.66
CA TYR A 26 19.75 -8.25 6.11
C TYR A 26 20.34 -9.66 6.06
N ARG A 27 21.26 -9.94 5.12
CA ARG A 27 21.85 -11.28 4.94
C ARG A 27 23.17 -11.48 5.68
N PHE A 28 23.84 -10.38 6.01
CA PHE A 28 25.14 -10.41 6.68
C PHE A 28 25.14 -9.47 7.88
N ASP A 29 25.93 -9.82 8.89
CA ASP A 29 26.21 -8.89 10.00
C ASP A 29 26.94 -7.65 9.48
N ALA A 30 26.26 -6.51 9.52
CA ALA A 30 26.76 -5.21 9.08
C ALA A 30 28.06 -4.79 9.76
N THR A 31 28.36 -5.31 10.95
CA THR A 31 29.54 -4.95 11.75
C THR A 31 30.79 -5.75 11.37
N GLN A 32 30.64 -6.86 10.65
CA GLN A 32 31.70 -7.80 10.33
C GLN A 32 32.21 -7.63 8.90
N TRP A 33 33.48 -7.92 8.69
CA TRP A 33 34.05 -8.01 7.34
C TRP A 33 33.52 -9.25 6.64
N LYS A 34 33.08 -9.09 5.39
CA LYS A 34 32.72 -10.19 4.50
C LYS A 34 33.65 -10.22 3.30
N GLU A 35 34.42 -11.30 3.21
CA GLU A 35 35.40 -11.53 2.15
C GLU A 35 34.81 -12.49 1.13
N MET A 36 34.30 -11.95 0.04
CA MET A 36 33.62 -12.73 -1.00
C MET A 36 34.01 -12.19 -2.37
N SER A 37 34.09 -13.09 -3.35
CA SER A 37 34.20 -12.70 -4.75
C SER A 37 32.92 -12.02 -5.23
N VAL A 38 33.00 -11.27 -6.33
CA VAL A 38 31.82 -10.63 -6.96
C VAL A 38 30.77 -11.67 -7.33
N LYS A 39 31.18 -12.87 -7.77
CA LYS A 39 30.25 -13.96 -8.13
C LYS A 39 29.51 -14.51 -6.91
N GLU A 40 30.20 -14.65 -5.79
CA GLU A 40 29.59 -15.12 -4.54
C GLU A 40 28.63 -14.08 -3.97
N LEU A 41 29.02 -12.80 -3.95
CA LEU A 41 28.13 -11.69 -3.54
C LEU A 41 26.88 -11.62 -4.42
N ALA A 42 27.06 -11.70 -5.74
CA ALA A 42 25.95 -11.68 -6.69
C ALA A 42 24.94 -12.80 -6.41
N ARG A 43 25.44 -14.03 -6.20
CA ARG A 43 24.59 -15.18 -5.84
C ARG A 43 23.91 -14.98 -4.49
N SER A 44 24.67 -14.58 -3.48
CA SER A 44 24.17 -14.43 -2.11
C SER A 44 23.21 -13.28 -1.93
N LEU A 45 23.12 -12.32 -2.87
CA LEU A 45 22.21 -11.18 -2.82
C LEU A 45 21.15 -11.20 -3.93
N GLU A 46 21.11 -12.26 -4.74
CA GLU A 46 20.22 -12.41 -5.90
C GLU A 46 20.28 -11.23 -6.88
N VAL A 47 21.50 -10.82 -7.22
CA VAL A 47 21.76 -9.82 -8.26
C VAL A 47 22.68 -10.40 -9.31
N THR A 48 22.74 -9.78 -10.49
CA THR A 48 23.70 -10.21 -11.50
C THR A 48 25.13 -9.81 -11.10
N PRO A 49 26.18 -10.53 -11.57
CA PRO A 49 27.56 -10.14 -11.30
C PRO A 49 27.92 -8.72 -11.74
N GLY A 50 27.32 -8.24 -12.85
CA GLY A 50 27.51 -6.87 -13.32
C GLY A 50 26.91 -5.85 -12.35
N VAL A 51 25.70 -6.11 -11.83
CA VAL A 51 25.07 -5.28 -10.81
C VAL A 51 25.90 -5.28 -9.52
N ALA A 52 26.35 -6.45 -9.05
CA ALA A 52 27.18 -6.55 -7.86
C ALA A 52 28.49 -5.75 -7.95
N SER A 53 29.17 -5.76 -9.11
CA SER A 53 30.41 -4.98 -9.29
C SER A 53 30.14 -3.48 -9.22
N ARG A 54 29.15 -2.98 -9.99
CA ARG A 54 28.82 -1.55 -10.04
C ARG A 54 28.28 -1.04 -8.70
N ALA A 55 27.38 -1.79 -8.08
CA ALA A 55 26.81 -1.46 -6.78
C ALA A 55 27.92 -1.33 -5.72
N ARG A 56 28.83 -2.29 -5.68
CA ARG A 56 29.97 -2.27 -4.76
C ARG A 56 30.85 -1.04 -4.98
N GLU A 57 31.21 -0.74 -6.21
CA GLU A 57 32.06 0.42 -6.55
C GLU A 57 31.39 1.73 -6.11
N ALA A 58 30.13 1.93 -6.47
CA ALA A 58 29.36 3.12 -6.08
C ALA A 58 29.22 3.25 -4.55
N LEU A 59 28.97 2.15 -3.84
CA LEU A 59 28.82 2.19 -2.38
C LEU A 59 30.14 2.45 -1.65
N ILE A 60 31.29 2.07 -2.22
CA ILE A 60 32.60 2.45 -1.68
C ILE A 60 32.88 3.93 -1.94
N GLU A 61 32.64 4.39 -3.17
CA GLU A 61 32.80 5.79 -3.55
C GLU A 61 31.95 6.72 -2.67
N HIS A 62 30.71 6.33 -2.39
CA HIS A 62 29.81 7.05 -1.51
C HIS A 62 29.95 6.65 -0.04
N GLN A 63 31.06 6.06 0.41
CA GLN A 63 31.36 5.80 1.83
C GLN A 63 30.26 5.04 2.59
N CYS A 64 29.50 4.20 1.87
CA CYS A 64 28.52 3.29 2.45
C CYS A 64 29.19 1.96 2.84
N PHE A 65 30.23 1.57 2.12
CA PHE A 65 31.09 0.43 2.45
C PHE A 65 32.55 0.84 2.63
N ASP A 66 33.19 0.23 3.61
CA ASP A 66 34.65 0.17 3.69
C ASP A 66 35.13 -1.06 2.92
N CYS A 67 36.27 -0.92 2.23
CA CYS A 67 36.88 -2.02 1.50
C CYS A 67 38.30 -2.33 1.98
N ARG A 68 38.65 -3.62 2.00
CA ARG A 68 40.04 -4.07 2.20
C ARG A 68 40.39 -5.16 1.18
N LYS A 69 41.66 -5.25 0.81
CA LYS A 69 42.15 -6.40 0.04
C LYS A 69 42.29 -7.58 1.00
N ALA A 70 41.66 -8.70 0.68
CA ALA A 70 41.87 -9.97 1.39
C ALA A 70 42.95 -10.78 0.66
N ALA A 71 43.91 -11.29 1.42
CA ALA A 71 44.97 -12.15 0.89
C ALA A 71 44.40 -13.56 0.71
N THR A 72 44.00 -13.89 -0.52
CA THR A 72 43.62 -15.25 -0.91
C THR A 72 44.70 -15.85 -1.81
N ALA A 73 44.87 -17.17 -1.79
CA ALA A 73 45.83 -17.92 -2.61
C ALA A 73 45.51 -17.88 -4.14
N GLY A 74 44.62 -17.00 -4.59
CA GLY A 74 44.13 -16.85 -5.96
C GLY A 74 43.77 -15.40 -6.30
N ARG A 75 42.73 -15.16 -7.13
CA ARG A 75 42.29 -13.79 -7.45
C ARG A 75 41.89 -13.07 -6.15
N PRO A 76 42.45 -11.89 -5.85
CA PRO A 76 42.21 -11.21 -4.58
C PRO A 76 40.72 -10.92 -4.42
N THR A 77 40.16 -11.38 -3.30
CA THR A 77 38.79 -11.03 -2.88
C THR A 77 38.82 -9.69 -2.16
N LEU A 78 37.74 -8.93 -2.31
CA LEU A 78 37.59 -7.66 -1.60
C LEU A 78 36.75 -7.93 -0.35
N GLY A 79 37.31 -7.65 0.81
CA GLY A 79 36.54 -7.59 2.05
C GLY A 79 35.66 -6.35 2.03
N LEU A 80 34.36 -6.51 2.32
CA LEU A 80 33.40 -5.43 2.47
C LEU A 80 32.88 -5.39 3.90
N LYS A 81 32.67 -4.18 4.42
CA LYS A 81 32.02 -3.92 5.71
C LYS A 81 31.19 -2.64 5.61
N VAL A 82 30.03 -2.59 6.27
CA VAL A 82 29.22 -1.37 6.34
C VAL A 82 30.02 -0.28 7.05
N SER A 83 30.21 0.86 6.38
CA SER A 83 31.04 1.94 6.89
C SER A 83 30.34 2.69 8.02
N GLN A 84 31.12 3.22 8.97
CA GLN A 84 30.60 4.18 9.95
C GLN A 84 30.12 5.47 9.28
N GLY A 85 30.65 5.81 8.10
CA GLY A 85 30.19 6.95 7.31
C GLY A 85 28.71 6.85 6.91
N LEU A 86 28.17 5.64 6.78
CA LEU A 86 26.74 5.44 6.53
C LEU A 86 25.89 5.87 7.73
N ALA A 87 26.30 5.55 8.95
CA ALA A 87 25.57 5.95 10.15
C ALA A 87 25.57 7.48 10.30
N CYS A 88 26.70 8.14 10.02
CA CYS A 88 26.77 9.62 9.99
C CYS A 88 25.84 10.25 8.94
N LYS A 89 25.66 9.61 7.78
CA LYS A 89 24.74 10.07 6.72
C LYS A 89 23.27 9.87 7.06
N LEU A 90 22.97 8.83 7.84
CA LEU A 90 21.60 8.55 8.28
C LEU A 90 21.21 9.42 9.49
N GLY A 91 22.17 9.92 10.28
CA GLY A 91 21.89 10.72 11.48
C GLY A 91 21.13 9.93 12.55
N ASP A 92 20.53 10.64 13.52
CA ASP A 92 19.68 10.07 14.56
C ASP A 92 18.29 9.70 14.02
N LEU A 93 18.22 8.79 13.04
CA LEU A 93 16.96 8.17 12.59
C LEU A 93 16.54 7.01 13.52
N SER A 94 16.74 7.22 14.81
CA SER A 94 16.38 6.33 15.89
C SER A 94 14.87 6.42 16.11
N THR A 95 14.06 5.61 15.40
CA THR A 95 12.77 5.04 15.86
C THR A 95 11.76 4.65 14.76
N SER A 96 12.02 4.84 13.46
CA SER A 96 11.05 4.36 12.44
C SER A 96 11.11 2.85 12.27
N THR A 97 10.51 2.11 13.20
CA THR A 97 10.19 0.69 13.04
C THR A 97 8.96 0.59 12.17
N SER A 98 9.11 -0.02 10.99
CA SER A 98 7.97 -0.33 10.12
C SER A 98 7.04 -1.32 10.82
N HIS A 99 5.73 -1.17 10.62
CA HIS A 99 4.74 -2.16 11.02
C HIS A 99 4.95 -3.52 10.31
N HIS A 100 5.72 -3.54 9.23
CA HIS A 100 5.90 -4.66 8.33
C HIS A 100 7.32 -5.24 8.34
N GLY A 101 8.02 -5.15 9.48
CA GLY A 101 9.38 -5.69 9.65
C GLY A 101 9.58 -7.15 9.16
N PRO A 102 8.64 -8.09 9.42
CA PRO A 102 8.69 -9.44 8.85
C PRO A 102 8.69 -9.47 7.32
N VAL A 103 7.85 -8.65 6.67
CA VAL A 103 7.80 -8.50 5.20
C VAL A 103 9.10 -7.94 4.67
N LEU A 104 9.67 -6.92 5.33
CA LEU A 104 10.94 -6.34 4.93
C LEU A 104 12.07 -7.38 5.00
N ARG A 105 12.13 -8.16 6.10
CA ARG A 105 13.06 -9.29 6.22
C ARG A 105 12.87 -10.30 5.09
N HIS A 106 11.63 -10.64 4.76
CA HIS A 106 11.30 -11.56 3.66
C HIS A 106 11.75 -11.02 2.29
N LEU A 107 11.53 -9.73 2.02
CA LEU A 107 11.93 -9.06 0.78
C LEU A 107 13.44 -9.09 0.54
N PHE A 108 14.24 -9.04 1.60
CA PHE A 108 15.69 -9.03 1.50
C PHE A 108 16.34 -10.38 1.82
N SER A 109 15.64 -11.35 2.41
CA SER A 109 16.17 -12.69 2.71
C SER A 109 16.46 -13.51 1.45
N GLY A 110 15.74 -13.21 0.35
CA GLY A 110 15.83 -13.97 -0.89
C GLY A 110 14.78 -15.07 -1.06
N VAL A 111 13.91 -15.25 -0.08
CA VAL A 111 12.94 -16.34 -0.05
C VAL A 111 11.70 -16.03 -0.88
N ILE A 112 11.35 -14.75 -1.10
CA ILE A 112 10.26 -14.34 -2.02
C ILE A 112 10.40 -14.98 -3.40
N TYR A 113 11.64 -15.18 -3.85
CA TYR A 113 11.96 -15.90 -5.09
C TYR A 113 11.27 -17.27 -5.15
N ARG A 114 11.33 -18.05 -4.07
CA ARG A 114 10.80 -19.41 -4.01
C ARG A 114 9.29 -19.46 -3.79
N ASP A 115 8.75 -18.58 -2.96
CA ASP A 115 7.31 -18.61 -2.65
C ASP A 115 6.45 -18.08 -3.80
N TYR A 116 6.97 -17.09 -4.54
CA TYR A 116 6.30 -16.59 -5.73
C TYR A 116 6.34 -17.62 -6.89
N GLU A 117 7.48 -18.30 -7.10
CA GLU A 117 7.61 -19.38 -8.11
C GLU A 117 6.88 -20.68 -7.72
N ALA A 118 6.77 -21.01 -6.43
CA ALA A 118 6.05 -22.22 -6.00
C ALA A 118 4.54 -22.07 -6.15
N ASN A 119 4.01 -20.85 -6.02
CA ASN A 119 2.58 -20.56 -6.04
C ASN A 119 2.09 -19.95 -7.37
N ARG A 120 2.98 -19.74 -8.35
CA ARG A 120 2.65 -19.41 -9.75
C ARG A 120 3.60 -20.15 -10.67
N THR A 121 3.08 -20.76 -11.74
CA THR A 121 3.90 -21.08 -12.92
C THR A 121 4.35 -19.77 -13.56
N PRO A 122 5.63 -19.36 -13.45
CA PRO A 122 6.08 -18.12 -14.06
C PRO A 122 6.02 -18.31 -15.58
N ALA A 123 5.31 -17.45 -16.30
CA ALA A 123 5.28 -17.50 -17.77
C ALA A 123 6.63 -17.09 -18.37
N SER A 124 7.49 -16.40 -17.59
CA SER A 124 8.88 -16.13 -17.95
C SER A 124 9.78 -15.81 -16.75
N SER A 125 11.09 -15.95 -16.92
CA SER A 125 12.12 -15.50 -15.95
C SER A 125 12.12 -13.98 -15.69
N ASN A 126 11.38 -13.19 -16.49
CA ASN A 126 11.20 -11.74 -16.28
C ASN A 126 10.05 -11.42 -15.31
N GLU A 127 9.25 -12.41 -14.87
CA GLU A 127 8.19 -12.22 -13.86
C GLU A 127 8.71 -12.26 -12.41
N LEU A 128 10.00 -12.51 -12.25
CA LEU A 128 10.71 -12.38 -10.98
C LEU A 128 10.79 -10.90 -10.59
N LEU A 129 10.35 -10.55 -9.38
CA LEU A 129 10.55 -9.19 -8.84
C LEU A 129 12.04 -8.87 -8.85
N ARG A 130 12.47 -8.05 -9.83
CA ARG A 130 13.86 -7.61 -9.96
C ARG A 130 14.26 -6.79 -8.71
N PRO A 131 15.56 -6.69 -8.38
CA PRO A 131 16.05 -5.95 -7.22
C PRO A 131 15.42 -4.57 -7.01
N GLN A 132 15.19 -3.83 -8.10
CA GLN A 132 14.61 -2.49 -8.07
C GLN A 132 13.13 -2.50 -7.68
N LEU A 133 12.35 -3.46 -8.17
CA LEU A 133 10.94 -3.64 -7.77
C LEU A 133 10.83 -4.08 -6.32
N ARG A 134 11.71 -4.97 -5.85
CA ARG A 134 11.79 -5.35 -4.44
C ARG A 134 12.11 -4.15 -3.55
N LEU A 135 13.05 -3.29 -3.98
CA LEU A 135 13.38 -2.06 -3.25
C LEU A 135 12.19 -1.10 -3.21
N LEU A 136 11.49 -0.87 -4.33
CA LEU A 136 10.30 -0.03 -4.36
C LEU A 136 9.21 -0.60 -3.44
N LEU A 137 8.94 -1.90 -3.52
CA LEU A 137 7.96 -2.56 -2.66
C LEU A 137 8.33 -2.45 -1.18
N ALA A 138 9.59 -2.71 -0.83
CA ALA A 138 10.10 -2.53 0.53
C ALA A 138 9.98 -1.09 1.01
N THR A 139 10.24 -0.11 0.14
CA THR A 139 10.08 1.31 0.43
C THR A 139 8.62 1.61 0.76
N LEU A 140 7.67 1.11 -0.05
CA LEU A 140 6.25 1.27 0.24
C LEU A 140 5.87 0.64 1.60
N PHE A 141 6.31 -0.58 1.89
CA PHE A 141 6.06 -1.23 3.19
C PHE A 141 6.68 -0.50 4.38
N ALA A 142 7.86 0.11 4.21
CA ALA A 142 8.48 0.90 5.25
C ALA A 142 7.67 2.16 5.61
N HIS A 143 6.91 2.69 4.66
CA HIS A 143 6.02 3.84 4.83
C HIS A 143 4.55 3.46 5.08
N ALA A 144 4.20 2.17 5.02
CA ALA A 144 2.84 1.71 5.22
C ALA A 144 2.48 1.63 6.71
N ASN A 145 1.25 2.00 7.04
CA ASN A 145 0.67 1.67 8.34
C ASN A 145 0.37 0.16 8.44
N GLU A 146 -0.04 -0.32 9.61
CA GLU A 146 -0.38 -1.73 9.86
C GLU A 146 -1.42 -2.34 8.89
N LEU A 147 -2.25 -1.52 8.25
CA LEU A 147 -3.29 -1.94 7.29
C LEU A 147 -2.79 -1.98 5.85
N GLY A 148 -1.51 -1.68 5.61
CA GLY A 148 -0.92 -1.62 4.28
C GLY A 148 -1.22 -0.33 3.51
N LEU A 149 -1.75 0.71 4.17
CA LEU A 149 -1.94 2.02 3.55
C LEU A 149 -0.64 2.83 3.60
N VAL A 150 -0.17 3.23 2.43
CA VAL A 150 0.86 4.25 2.25
C VAL A 150 0.16 5.54 1.87
N ASP A 151 0.16 6.51 2.77
CA ASP A 151 -0.34 7.85 2.49
C ASP A 151 0.80 8.87 2.56
N GLY A 152 0.67 9.99 1.85
CA GLY A 152 1.69 11.06 1.92
C GLY A 152 2.95 10.83 1.09
N LEU A 153 3.05 9.74 0.30
CA LEU A 153 4.27 9.38 -0.44
C LEU A 153 4.13 9.59 -1.95
N GLY A 154 4.43 10.80 -2.41
CA GLY A 154 4.34 11.17 -3.82
C GLY A 154 5.47 10.61 -4.69
N LEU A 155 5.25 10.62 -6.02
CA LEU A 155 6.24 10.14 -7.00
C LEU A 155 7.60 10.85 -6.90
N ALA A 156 7.59 12.15 -6.58
CA ALA A 156 8.82 12.91 -6.37
C ALA A 156 9.62 12.45 -5.14
N GLN A 157 8.96 12.10 -4.04
CA GLN A 157 9.61 11.54 -2.86
C GLN A 157 10.11 10.12 -3.15
N LEU A 158 9.33 9.29 -3.83
CA LEU A 158 9.77 7.96 -4.26
C LEU A 158 11.03 8.03 -5.15
N ARG A 159 11.11 9.00 -6.08
CA ARG A 159 12.31 9.23 -6.89
C ARG A 159 13.54 9.53 -6.03
N GLN A 160 13.37 10.35 -5.00
CA GLN A 160 14.46 10.73 -4.09
C GLN A 160 14.89 9.54 -3.24
N LEU A 161 13.94 8.80 -2.67
CA LEU A 161 14.22 7.62 -1.87
C LEU A 161 14.91 6.53 -2.69
N LEU A 162 14.52 6.31 -3.94
CA LEU A 162 15.08 5.26 -4.78
C LEU A 162 16.37 5.69 -5.51
N GLY A 163 16.63 6.99 -5.63
CA GLY A 163 17.76 7.52 -6.40
C GLY A 163 17.58 7.33 -7.91
N GLU A 164 16.34 7.36 -8.41
CA GLU A 164 15.99 7.05 -9.80
C GLU A 164 15.08 8.11 -10.43
N GLY A 165 15.01 8.09 -11.76
CA GLY A 165 14.16 9.00 -12.54
C GLY A 165 12.67 8.68 -12.42
N GLU A 166 11.85 9.72 -12.56
CA GLU A 166 10.39 9.66 -12.42
C GLU A 166 9.73 8.60 -13.32
N GLU A 167 10.11 8.55 -14.59
CA GLU A 167 9.56 7.59 -15.57
C GLU A 167 9.82 6.13 -15.18
N LYS A 168 11.00 5.84 -14.60
CA LYS A 168 11.33 4.48 -14.16
C LYS A 168 10.48 4.10 -12.96
N VAL A 169 10.35 5.00 -11.99
CA VAL A 169 9.57 4.76 -10.78
C VAL A 169 8.09 4.58 -11.11
N ASP A 170 7.52 5.41 -12.00
CA ASP A 170 6.14 5.23 -12.46
C ASP A 170 5.93 3.89 -13.17
N ARG A 171 6.88 3.47 -14.02
CA ARG A 171 6.84 2.15 -14.66
C ARG A 171 6.88 1.01 -13.64
N TRP A 172 7.74 1.09 -12.63
CA TRP A 172 7.81 0.08 -11.57
C TRP A 172 6.55 0.05 -10.71
N LEU A 173 5.91 1.20 -10.45
CA LEU A 173 4.62 1.26 -9.75
C LEU A 173 3.51 0.57 -10.56
N LYS A 174 3.45 0.80 -11.88
CA LYS A 174 2.52 0.11 -12.79
C LYS A 174 2.77 -1.40 -12.80
N GLU A 175 4.03 -1.80 -12.82
CA GLU A 175 4.42 -3.21 -12.76
C GLU A 175 4.00 -3.85 -11.42
N LEU A 176 4.17 -3.17 -10.28
CA LEU A 176 3.68 -3.67 -8.98
C LEU A 176 2.14 -3.77 -8.91
N LEU A 177 1.41 -2.85 -9.55
CA LEU A 177 -0.05 -2.92 -9.72
C LEU A 177 -0.44 -4.13 -10.58
N GLN A 178 0.22 -4.32 -11.73
CA GLN A 178 -0.02 -5.44 -12.65
C GLN A 178 0.29 -6.79 -12.01
N LEU A 179 1.31 -6.86 -11.15
CA LEU A 179 1.66 -8.08 -10.41
C LEU A 179 0.69 -8.36 -9.25
N GLY A 180 0.00 -7.34 -8.75
CA GLY A 180 -0.98 -7.43 -7.67
C GLY A 180 -0.43 -7.18 -6.27
N PHE A 181 0.82 -6.70 -6.15
CA PHE A 181 1.42 -6.27 -4.87
C PHE A 181 0.79 -4.98 -4.34
N ILE A 182 0.23 -4.16 -5.23
CA ILE A 182 -0.58 -3.00 -4.88
C ILE A 182 -2.02 -3.33 -5.25
N ARG A 183 -2.94 -3.32 -4.26
CA ARG A 183 -4.37 -3.53 -4.48
C ARG A 183 -4.98 -2.39 -5.29
N ARG A 184 -4.62 -1.16 -4.91
CA ARG A 184 -5.16 0.06 -5.51
C ARG A 184 -4.19 1.22 -5.34
N LYS A 185 -4.11 2.05 -6.38
CA LYS A 185 -3.48 3.37 -6.37
C LYS A 185 -4.59 4.42 -6.44
N ILE A 186 -4.56 5.37 -5.52
CA ILE A 186 -5.43 6.54 -5.54
C ILE A 186 -4.57 7.71 -5.98
N ALA A 187 -4.89 8.26 -7.15
CA ALA A 187 -4.08 9.32 -7.74
C ALA A 187 -4.21 10.61 -6.93
N GLY A 188 -3.07 11.21 -6.58
CA GLY A 188 -3.03 12.54 -6.00
C GLY A 188 -3.45 13.64 -6.97
N LEU A 189 -3.64 14.84 -6.43
CA LEU A 189 -4.02 16.04 -7.17
C LEU A 189 -2.98 17.14 -7.02
N SER A 190 -2.79 17.90 -8.10
CA SER A 190 -2.00 19.13 -8.12
C SER A 190 -2.86 20.33 -8.56
N ASP A 191 -4.19 20.22 -8.46
CA ASP A 191 -5.13 21.16 -9.04
C ASP A 191 -5.47 22.33 -8.11
N SER A 192 -5.84 23.46 -8.70
CA SER A 192 -6.10 24.78 -8.10
C SER A 192 -7.22 24.85 -7.05
N LEU A 193 -8.00 23.77 -6.87
CA LEU A 193 -8.99 23.65 -5.79
C LEU A 193 -8.35 23.41 -4.41
N TYR A 194 -7.06 23.05 -4.39
CA TYR A 194 -6.27 22.74 -3.20
C TYR A 194 -5.16 23.79 -3.09
N ALA A 195 -5.41 24.91 -2.41
CA ALA A 195 -4.55 26.09 -2.31
C ALA A 195 -3.04 25.78 -2.28
N ASP A 196 -2.38 25.78 -3.44
CA ASP A 196 -0.96 25.43 -3.65
C ASP A 196 -0.46 24.14 -2.96
N THR A 197 -1.39 23.28 -2.49
CA THR A 197 -1.07 22.12 -1.65
C THR A 197 -1.19 20.86 -2.48
N LYS A 198 -0.05 20.32 -2.89
CA LYS A 198 0.03 19.08 -3.68
C LYS A 198 -0.48 17.91 -2.82
N VAL A 199 -1.64 17.37 -3.16
CA VAL A 199 -2.15 16.13 -2.56
C VAL A 199 -1.40 14.97 -3.18
N THR A 200 -0.64 14.24 -2.37
CA THR A 200 0.13 13.07 -2.82
C THR A 200 -0.77 11.88 -3.09
N SER A 201 -0.33 10.98 -3.97
CA SER A 201 -1.01 9.70 -4.19
C SER A 201 -0.97 8.82 -2.94
N SER A 202 -2.01 8.03 -2.75
CA SER A 202 -2.07 6.98 -1.72
C SER A 202 -2.01 5.59 -2.38
N TYR A 203 -1.33 4.65 -1.74
CA TYR A 203 -1.19 3.27 -2.23
C TYR A 203 -1.69 2.29 -1.18
N ILE A 204 -2.51 1.33 -1.60
CA ILE A 204 -3.02 0.28 -0.73
C ILE A 204 -2.31 -1.02 -1.10
N LEU A 205 -1.47 -1.52 -0.21
CA LEU A 205 -0.66 -2.71 -0.42
C LEU A 205 -1.46 -3.99 -0.22
N ASN A 206 -1.11 -5.03 -0.96
CA ASN A 206 -1.70 -6.35 -0.83
C ASN A 206 -0.90 -7.17 0.20
N LEU A 207 -1.34 -7.12 1.46
CA LEU A 207 -0.72 -7.89 2.54
C LEU A 207 -0.85 -9.40 2.31
N ASN A 208 -1.93 -9.86 1.68
CA ASN A 208 -2.20 -11.28 1.42
C ASN A 208 -1.66 -11.75 0.06
N HIS A 209 -0.75 -11.00 -0.55
CA HIS A 209 -0.19 -11.38 -1.83
C HIS A 209 0.56 -12.73 -1.70
N PRO A 210 0.38 -13.70 -2.63
CA PRO A 210 1.00 -15.02 -2.52
C PRO A 210 2.53 -15.00 -2.35
N GLY A 211 3.21 -14.01 -2.97
CA GLY A 211 4.64 -13.80 -2.81
C GLY A 211 5.08 -13.34 -1.40
N LEU A 212 4.14 -13.02 -0.51
CA LEU A 212 4.36 -12.61 0.88
C LEU A 212 3.86 -13.66 1.89
N ALA A 213 3.34 -14.80 1.43
CA ALA A 213 2.71 -15.79 2.32
C ALA A 213 3.62 -16.28 3.47
N SER A 214 4.93 -16.40 3.24
CA SER A 214 5.90 -16.80 4.27
C SER A 214 6.43 -15.65 5.13
N ALA A 215 5.94 -14.42 4.92
CA ALA A 215 6.32 -13.27 5.72
C ALA A 215 5.50 -13.11 7.02
N ASP A 216 4.57 -14.04 7.28
CA ASP A 216 3.62 -13.99 8.41
C ASP A 216 2.84 -12.66 8.52
N CYS A 217 2.65 -12.00 7.39
CA CYS A 217 1.92 -10.75 7.26
C CYS A 217 0.64 -11.05 6.48
N SER A 218 -0.44 -11.28 7.20
CA SER A 218 -1.75 -11.59 6.63
C SER A 218 -2.79 -10.74 7.33
N SER A 219 -3.76 -10.23 6.58
CA SER A 219 -4.80 -9.35 7.10
C SER A 219 -6.14 -9.81 6.59
N PRO A 220 -7.16 -9.96 7.45
CA PRO A 220 -8.49 -10.31 6.99
C PRO A 220 -9.02 -9.24 6.02
N VAL A 221 -9.55 -9.68 4.90
CA VAL A 221 -10.14 -8.81 3.88
C VAL A 221 -11.60 -9.16 3.69
N VAL A 222 -12.44 -8.13 3.64
CA VAL A 222 -13.86 -8.28 3.33
C VAL A 222 -14.20 -7.49 2.08
N ALA A 223 -14.74 -8.17 1.08
CA ALA A 223 -15.32 -7.51 -0.10
C ALA A 223 -16.84 -7.43 0.02
N PHE A 224 -17.39 -6.23 -0.14
CA PHE A 224 -18.83 -6.00 -0.20
C PHE A 224 -19.27 -5.68 -1.62
N TYR A 225 -20.22 -6.46 -2.12
CA TYR A 225 -20.88 -6.23 -3.38
C TYR A 225 -22.05 -5.24 -3.25
N GLY A 226 -22.07 -4.27 -4.16
CA GLY A 226 -23.24 -3.92 -4.98
C GLY A 226 -24.50 -3.37 -4.32
N GLU A 227 -24.57 -3.25 -3.00
CA GLU A 227 -25.76 -2.69 -2.33
C GLU A 227 -25.43 -1.69 -1.21
N ALA A 228 -24.15 -1.45 -0.91
CA ALA A 228 -23.77 -0.36 0.01
C ALA A 228 -24.17 1.03 -0.55
N MET A 229 -24.42 1.12 -1.86
CA MET A 229 -24.74 2.36 -2.59
C MET A 229 -26.14 2.40 -3.23
N ARG A 230 -26.95 1.32 -3.23
CA ARG A 230 -28.24 1.28 -3.94
C ARG A 230 -29.37 0.63 -3.13
N SER A 231 -30.38 1.42 -2.77
CA SER A 231 -31.76 0.93 -2.61
C SER A 231 -32.70 1.83 -3.41
N GLU A 232 -33.75 1.25 -4.02
CA GLU A 232 -34.69 1.97 -4.88
C GLU A 232 -35.45 3.09 -4.15
N GLU A 233 -35.76 2.90 -2.87
CA GLU A 233 -36.51 3.86 -2.06
C GLU A 233 -35.64 5.06 -1.62
N SER A 234 -34.31 4.90 -1.64
CA SER A 234 -33.36 5.99 -1.42
C SER A 234 -33.27 6.92 -2.64
N ARG A 235 -33.60 6.47 -3.86
CA ARG A 235 -33.23 7.12 -5.13
C ARG A 235 -33.66 8.59 -5.25
N HIS A 236 -34.82 9.00 -4.76
CA HIS A 236 -35.38 10.27 -5.22
C HIS A 236 -34.74 11.50 -4.57
N GLY A 237 -34.63 11.60 -3.24
CA GLY A 237 -33.99 12.77 -2.61
C GLY A 237 -32.46 12.72 -2.56
N PHE A 238 -31.90 11.52 -2.54
CA PHE A 238 -30.46 11.26 -2.39
C PHE A 238 -29.72 11.31 -3.73
N ALA A 239 -30.27 10.71 -4.80
CA ALA A 239 -29.67 10.84 -6.12
C ALA A 239 -29.89 12.25 -6.68
N GLU A 240 -30.89 13.00 -6.22
CA GLU A 240 -31.07 14.40 -6.63
C GLU A 240 -30.07 15.34 -5.93
N ARG A 241 -29.85 15.21 -4.61
CA ARG A 241 -28.79 15.95 -3.90
C ARG A 241 -27.40 15.55 -4.37
N PHE A 242 -27.15 14.25 -4.47
CA PHE A 242 -25.89 13.75 -5.02
C PHE A 242 -25.76 14.11 -6.49
N ALA A 243 -26.76 14.01 -7.37
CA ALA A 243 -26.64 14.45 -8.78
C ALA A 243 -26.49 15.97 -8.93
N ARG A 244 -26.99 16.78 -7.99
CA ARG A 244 -26.76 18.24 -7.97
C ARG A 244 -25.30 18.58 -7.63
N VAL A 245 -24.72 17.84 -6.70
CA VAL A 245 -23.32 17.98 -6.26
C VAL A 245 -22.36 17.23 -7.22
N GLN A 246 -22.74 16.05 -7.69
CA GLN A 246 -22.09 15.18 -8.68
C GLN A 246 -22.18 15.78 -10.09
N GLY A 247 -23.23 16.50 -10.45
CA GLY A 247 -23.28 17.27 -11.71
C GLY A 247 -22.26 18.41 -11.70
N ALA A 248 -22.01 18.99 -10.52
CA ALA A 248 -20.88 19.90 -10.31
C ALA A 248 -19.52 19.17 -10.22
N PHE A 249 -19.47 17.92 -9.72
CA PHE A 249 -18.24 17.13 -9.54
C PHE A 249 -17.82 16.25 -10.72
N GLN A 250 -18.73 15.85 -11.61
CA GLN A 250 -18.42 15.07 -12.82
C GLN A 250 -17.57 15.90 -13.78
N GLY A 251 -17.73 17.23 -13.75
CA GLY A 251 -16.81 18.16 -14.40
C GLY A 251 -15.41 18.24 -13.77
N LEU A 252 -15.17 17.61 -12.60
CA LEU A 252 -13.92 17.74 -11.84
C LEU A 252 -12.95 16.54 -11.97
N GLY A 253 -13.31 15.50 -12.74
CA GLY A 253 -12.42 14.38 -13.07
C GLY A 253 -11.73 13.75 -11.85
N ARG A 254 -10.40 13.87 -11.75
CA ARG A 254 -9.59 13.30 -10.65
C ARG A 254 -9.96 13.84 -9.26
N THR A 255 -10.60 15.00 -9.18
CA THR A 255 -11.10 15.57 -7.91
C THR A 255 -12.18 14.69 -7.29
N TYR A 256 -13.03 14.07 -8.10
CA TYR A 256 -14.06 13.16 -7.63
C TYR A 256 -13.45 11.95 -6.90
N GLU A 257 -12.44 11.31 -7.49
CA GLU A 257 -11.80 10.13 -6.88
C GLU A 257 -11.18 10.47 -5.51
N MET A 258 -10.62 11.67 -5.36
CA MET A 258 -10.08 12.15 -4.09
C MET A 258 -11.15 12.44 -3.04
N LEU A 259 -12.26 13.08 -3.41
CA LEU A 259 -13.37 13.32 -2.48
C LEU A 259 -13.98 12.00 -2.00
N VAL A 260 -14.16 11.04 -2.90
CA VAL A 260 -14.59 9.68 -2.56
C VAL A 260 -13.57 9.04 -1.62
N TRP A 261 -12.28 9.15 -1.89
CA TRP A 261 -11.25 8.61 -1.01
C TRP A 261 -11.35 9.19 0.42
N ARG A 262 -11.55 10.50 0.57
CA ARG A 262 -11.75 11.14 1.89
C ARG A 262 -12.97 10.59 2.62
N ILE A 263 -14.09 10.38 1.93
CA ILE A 263 -15.29 9.74 2.51
C ILE A 263 -14.93 8.36 3.08
N TYR A 264 -14.19 7.55 2.33
CA TYR A 264 -13.78 6.21 2.77
C TYR A 264 -12.74 6.22 3.90
N GLN A 265 -11.87 7.22 3.96
CA GLN A 265 -11.04 7.46 5.16
C GLN A 265 -11.89 7.78 6.38
N GLY A 266 -12.95 8.58 6.22
CA GLY A 266 -13.96 8.80 7.26
C GLY A 266 -14.66 7.51 7.69
N VAL A 267 -15.06 6.66 6.73
CA VAL A 267 -15.62 5.32 7.02
C VAL A 267 -14.63 4.48 7.84
N SER A 268 -13.35 4.50 7.47
CA SER A 268 -12.28 3.79 8.18
C SER A 268 -12.14 4.25 9.62
N LEU A 269 -12.13 5.58 9.85
CA LEU A 269 -12.10 6.18 11.19
C LEU A 269 -13.30 5.73 12.03
N LEU A 270 -14.50 5.81 11.45
CA LEU A 270 -15.74 5.51 12.13
C LEU A 270 -15.85 4.05 12.54
N LEU A 271 -15.53 3.13 11.62
CA LEU A 271 -15.57 1.70 11.90
C LEU A 271 -14.49 1.27 12.89
N SER A 272 -13.31 1.92 12.86
CA SER A 272 -12.19 1.61 13.76
C SER A 272 -12.40 2.15 15.17
N ASN A 273 -12.88 3.40 15.31
CA ASN A 273 -12.81 4.14 16.58
C ASN A 273 -14.18 4.52 17.16
N HIS A 274 -15.24 4.53 16.33
CA HIS A 274 -16.57 5.01 16.71
C HIS A 274 -17.67 3.97 16.48
N TRP A 275 -17.32 2.68 16.51
CA TRP A 275 -18.24 1.57 16.24
C TRP A 275 -19.55 1.64 17.05
N SER A 276 -19.47 2.01 18.34
CA SER A 276 -20.63 2.09 19.24
C SER A 276 -21.64 3.14 18.82
N VAL A 277 -21.19 4.22 18.18
CA VAL A 277 -21.98 5.39 17.79
C VAL A 277 -22.69 5.17 16.46
N LEU A 278 -22.21 4.23 15.63
CA LEU A 278 -22.84 3.87 14.36
C LEU A 278 -24.21 3.21 14.58
N GLY A 279 -25.21 3.65 13.83
CA GLY A 279 -26.57 3.14 13.92
C GLY A 279 -27.50 3.90 12.96
N ASP A 280 -28.78 3.53 12.91
CA ASP A 280 -29.75 4.09 11.97
C ASP A 280 -30.22 5.52 12.32
N SER A 281 -29.41 6.27 13.07
CA SER A 281 -29.78 7.62 13.50
C SER A 281 -29.66 8.62 12.34
N VAL A 282 -30.66 9.49 12.22
CA VAL A 282 -30.75 10.50 11.14
C VAL A 282 -29.76 11.66 11.34
N ARG A 283 -29.22 11.86 12.56
CA ARG A 283 -28.34 12.97 12.90
C ARG A 283 -26.91 12.50 13.11
N LEU A 284 -25.98 13.14 12.42
CA LEU A 284 -24.55 12.94 12.66
C LEU A 284 -24.22 13.39 14.09
N PRO A 285 -23.70 12.51 14.97
CA PRO A 285 -23.14 12.94 16.24
C PRO A 285 -21.88 13.78 15.99
N GLN A 286 -21.45 14.57 16.97
CA GLN A 286 -20.13 15.19 16.90
C GLN A 286 -19.08 14.07 16.97
N ILE A 287 -18.27 13.94 15.93
CA ILE A 287 -17.25 12.89 15.80
C ILE A 287 -15.90 13.55 15.61
N ASP A 288 -15.06 13.44 16.64
CA ASP A 288 -13.73 14.02 16.67
C ASP A 288 -12.90 13.53 15.47
N GLY A 289 -12.33 14.48 14.73
CA GLY A 289 -11.45 14.20 13.60
C GLY A 289 -12.13 13.86 12.28
N LEU A 290 -13.46 13.62 12.24
CA LEU A 290 -14.15 13.35 10.97
C LEU A 290 -14.17 14.59 10.07
N GLU A 291 -14.57 15.74 10.61
CA GLU A 291 -14.53 17.02 9.89
C GLU A 291 -13.09 17.39 9.51
N LYS A 292 -12.12 17.05 10.38
CA LYS A 292 -10.70 17.26 10.10
C LYS A 292 -10.24 16.45 8.88
N ILE A 293 -10.59 15.17 8.78
CA ILE A 293 -10.27 14.34 7.59
C ILE A 293 -10.88 14.92 6.31
N MET A 294 -12.12 15.42 6.40
CA MET A 294 -12.80 15.98 5.23
C MET A 294 -12.21 17.33 4.83
N THR A 295 -11.85 18.18 5.79
CA THR A 295 -11.25 19.51 5.57
C THR A 295 -9.77 19.45 5.24
N GLU A 296 -9.04 18.45 5.71
CA GLU A 296 -7.63 18.24 5.41
C GLU A 296 -7.45 18.06 3.90
N SER A 297 -6.77 19.04 3.29
CA SER A 297 -6.58 19.25 1.84
C SER A 297 -7.61 20.16 1.16
N LEU A 298 -8.82 20.32 1.70
CA LEU A 298 -9.78 21.28 1.16
C LEU A 298 -9.49 22.70 1.68
N HIS A 299 -8.39 23.32 1.25
CA HIS A 299 -8.17 24.75 1.48
C HIS A 299 -8.55 25.56 0.24
N ALA A 300 -9.69 26.24 0.39
CA ALA A 300 -10.32 27.26 -0.44
C ALA A 300 -9.59 27.68 -1.73
N SER A 301 -10.03 27.13 -2.87
CA SER A 301 -10.28 27.99 -4.04
C SER A 301 -11.22 29.08 -3.56
N GLY A 302 -10.91 30.37 -3.76
CA GLY A 302 -11.62 31.56 -3.24
C GLY A 302 -13.13 31.67 -3.56
N LYS A 303 -13.89 30.64 -3.17
CA LYS A 303 -15.33 30.52 -3.11
C LYS A 303 -15.75 30.71 -1.67
N ASP A 304 -16.92 31.32 -1.51
CA ASP A 304 -17.56 31.65 -0.25
C ASP A 304 -17.49 30.48 0.76
N ASP A 305 -17.02 30.77 1.99
CA ASP A 305 -16.78 29.78 3.06
C ASP A 305 -18.01 28.91 3.35
N SER A 306 -19.20 29.46 3.11
CA SER A 306 -20.49 28.79 3.24
C SER A 306 -20.65 27.54 2.37
N SER A 307 -20.06 27.51 1.16
CA SER A 307 -20.20 26.37 0.23
C SER A 307 -19.30 25.20 0.60
N LEU A 308 -18.14 25.49 1.22
CA LEU A 308 -17.20 24.48 1.69
C LEU A 308 -17.76 23.74 2.91
N GLU A 309 -18.37 24.48 3.85
CA GLU A 309 -19.01 23.91 5.03
C GLU A 309 -20.13 22.93 4.66
N VAL A 310 -20.99 23.28 3.70
CA VAL A 310 -22.05 22.38 3.22
C VAL A 310 -21.47 21.10 2.61
N MET A 311 -20.40 21.22 1.81
CA MET A 311 -19.76 20.07 1.18
C MET A 311 -19.11 19.14 2.20
N VAL A 312 -18.44 19.69 3.22
CA VAL A 312 -17.84 18.92 4.31
C VAL A 312 -18.93 18.20 5.12
N ALA A 313 -20.02 18.90 5.45
CA ALA A 313 -21.14 18.31 6.17
C ALA A 313 -21.77 17.13 5.40
N ASP A 314 -21.94 17.28 4.09
CA ASP A 314 -22.41 16.20 3.21
C ASP A 314 -21.44 15.01 3.23
N MET A 315 -20.13 15.24 3.07
CA MET A 315 -19.11 14.18 3.09
C MET A 315 -19.08 13.43 4.44
N CYS A 316 -19.18 14.15 5.56
CA CYS A 316 -19.28 13.55 6.90
C CYS A 316 -20.53 12.67 7.02
N TRP A 317 -21.68 13.15 6.54
CA TRP A 317 -22.93 12.39 6.51
C TRP A 317 -22.78 11.10 5.70
N TRP A 318 -22.14 11.19 4.52
CA TRP A 318 -21.85 10.02 3.67
C TRP A 318 -20.99 8.97 4.38
N ALA A 319 -19.90 9.41 5.02
CA ALA A 319 -19.02 8.51 5.76
C ALA A 319 -19.78 7.78 6.88
N PHE A 320 -20.59 8.50 7.65
CA PHE A 320 -21.42 7.93 8.72
C PHE A 320 -22.45 6.92 8.21
N HIS A 321 -23.15 7.27 7.12
CA HIS A 321 -24.18 6.43 6.56
C HIS A 321 -23.60 5.12 5.98
N LEU A 322 -22.47 5.22 5.27
CA LEU A 322 -21.75 4.05 4.75
C LEU A 322 -21.22 3.16 5.87
N ALA A 323 -20.59 3.75 6.89
CA ALA A 323 -20.10 3.01 8.05
C ALA A 323 -21.24 2.29 8.81
N SER A 324 -22.39 2.95 8.98
CA SER A 324 -23.57 2.34 9.64
C SER A 324 -24.12 1.16 8.84
N ARG A 325 -24.18 1.25 7.50
CA ARG A 325 -24.57 0.13 6.64
C ARG A 325 -23.60 -1.06 6.77
N VAL A 326 -22.29 -0.79 6.75
CA VAL A 326 -21.27 -1.82 6.95
C VAL A 326 -21.42 -2.49 8.31
N LYS A 327 -21.58 -1.69 9.38
CA LYS A 327 -21.85 -2.21 10.72
C LYS A 327 -23.08 -3.10 10.75
N ASN A 328 -24.20 -2.69 10.15
CA ASN A 328 -25.44 -3.47 10.16
C ASN A 328 -25.29 -4.83 9.45
N ARG A 329 -24.40 -4.93 8.45
CA ARG A 329 -24.06 -6.19 7.78
C ARG A 329 -23.16 -7.09 8.63
N ILE A 330 -22.13 -6.51 9.24
CA ILE A 330 -21.18 -7.23 10.09
C ILE A 330 -21.84 -7.67 11.41
N ALA A 331 -22.66 -6.81 12.01
CA ALA A 331 -23.27 -7.03 13.31
C ALA A 331 -24.29 -8.17 13.28
N GLY A 332 -24.05 -9.17 14.12
CA GLY A 332 -24.94 -10.33 14.31
C GLY A 332 -24.75 -11.46 13.29
N ASP A 333 -23.84 -11.33 12.34
CA ASP A 333 -23.43 -12.43 11.46
C ASP A 333 -22.15 -13.06 11.99
N ARG A 334 -22.20 -14.38 12.25
CA ARG A 334 -21.10 -15.13 12.87
C ARG A 334 -19.84 -15.14 11.99
N ALA A 335 -19.98 -14.97 10.67
CA ALA A 335 -18.84 -14.93 9.76
C ALA A 335 -17.87 -13.77 10.06
N PHE A 336 -18.38 -12.65 10.59
CA PHE A 336 -17.59 -11.45 10.86
C PHE A 336 -17.28 -11.24 12.35
N ALA A 337 -17.68 -12.17 13.22
CA ALA A 337 -17.54 -12.01 14.67
C ALA A 337 -16.10 -11.74 15.12
N SER A 338 -15.11 -12.34 14.44
CA SER A 338 -13.69 -12.13 14.71
C SER A 338 -13.16 -10.76 14.23
N LEU A 339 -13.92 -10.02 13.43
CA LEU A 339 -13.48 -8.75 12.85
C LEU A 339 -14.00 -7.52 13.62
N VAL A 340 -15.02 -7.70 14.45
CA VAL A 340 -15.64 -6.61 15.22
C VAL A 340 -14.65 -6.04 16.23
N GLY A 341 -14.47 -4.72 16.21
CA GLY A 341 -13.56 -4.01 17.11
C GLY A 341 -12.12 -3.90 16.63
N ARG A 342 -11.78 -4.52 15.48
CA ARG A 342 -10.47 -4.35 14.85
C ARG A 342 -10.41 -3.03 14.07
N ARG A 343 -9.20 -2.46 13.98
CA ARG A 343 -8.93 -1.34 13.06
C ARG A 343 -9.15 -1.81 11.63
N VAL A 344 -9.71 -0.93 10.81
CA VAL A 344 -10.11 -1.26 9.44
C VAL A 344 -9.82 -0.12 8.47
N LEU A 345 -9.35 -0.49 7.28
CA LEU A 345 -9.19 0.38 6.14
C LEU A 345 -10.28 0.07 5.12
N ALA A 346 -11.19 1.02 4.93
CA ALA A 346 -12.19 0.98 3.86
C ALA A 346 -11.65 1.74 2.63
N PHE A 347 -11.84 1.17 1.46
CA PHE A 347 -11.58 1.86 0.19
C PHE A 347 -12.60 1.45 -0.87
N PRO A 348 -12.88 2.34 -1.84
CA PRO A 348 -13.70 1.96 -2.98
C PRO A 348 -12.98 0.83 -3.72
N ALA A 349 -13.74 -0.07 -4.33
CA ALA A 349 -13.23 -1.13 -5.18
C ALA A 349 -13.92 -1.06 -6.55
N LYS A 350 -13.16 -1.29 -7.63
CA LYS A 350 -13.72 -1.37 -8.98
C LYS A 350 -14.03 -2.83 -9.24
N ASN A 351 -15.31 -3.17 -9.25
CA ASN A 351 -15.81 -4.48 -9.66
C ASN A 351 -16.19 -4.41 -11.14
N ARG A 352 -15.83 -5.44 -11.92
CA ARG A 352 -16.18 -5.59 -13.34
C ARG A 352 -17.68 -5.44 -13.63
N ASP A 353 -18.54 -5.81 -12.68
CA ASP A 353 -19.98 -5.95 -12.94
C ASP A 353 -20.82 -4.76 -12.46
N THR A 354 -20.38 -4.03 -11.43
CA THR A 354 -21.25 -3.06 -10.74
C THR A 354 -20.63 -1.68 -10.52
N ASP A 355 -19.33 -1.49 -10.77
CA ASP A 355 -18.52 -0.29 -10.48
C ASP A 355 -18.59 0.26 -9.03
N ASP A 356 -19.45 -0.31 -8.18
CA ASP A 356 -19.81 0.15 -6.84
C ASP A 356 -19.54 -0.98 -5.81
N SER A 357 -18.27 -1.33 -5.57
CA SER A 357 -17.87 -2.21 -4.47
C SER A 357 -17.02 -1.50 -3.42
N MET A 358 -16.98 -2.08 -2.22
CA MET A 358 -16.15 -1.62 -1.11
C MET A 358 -15.31 -2.80 -0.63
N THR A 359 -14.03 -2.55 -0.40
CA THR A 359 -13.14 -3.51 0.24
C THR A 359 -12.71 -2.96 1.59
N LEU A 360 -12.75 -3.83 2.60
CA LEU A 360 -12.27 -3.57 3.94
C LEU A 360 -11.05 -4.44 4.20
N VAL A 361 -9.96 -3.85 4.67
CA VAL A 361 -8.78 -4.57 5.17
C VAL A 361 -8.71 -4.35 6.67
N PHE A 362 -8.69 -5.42 7.45
CA PHE A 362 -8.66 -5.37 8.92
C PHE A 362 -7.24 -5.59 9.43
N ALA A 363 -6.90 -4.96 10.56
CA ALA A 363 -5.63 -5.18 11.21
C ALA A 363 -5.48 -6.65 11.63
N GLN A 364 -4.27 -7.17 11.46
CA GLN A 364 -3.90 -8.50 11.91
C GLN A 364 -3.88 -8.53 13.45
N GLU A 365 -4.53 -9.53 14.05
CA GLU A 365 -4.30 -9.86 15.46
C GLU A 365 -3.16 -10.88 15.57
N PRO A 366 -2.35 -10.82 16.63
CA PRO A 366 -1.17 -11.67 16.75
C PRO A 366 -1.50 -13.16 16.91
N TRP A 367 -2.75 -13.54 17.26
CA TRP A 367 -3.18 -14.93 17.47
C TRP A 367 -4.67 -15.08 17.13
N GLY A 368 -5.06 -16.06 16.30
CA GLY A 368 -6.43 -16.57 16.31
C GLY A 368 -7.02 -16.95 14.96
N ASP A 369 -7.51 -18.19 14.89
CA ASP A 369 -8.29 -18.79 13.82
C ASP A 369 -9.41 -17.87 13.31
N GLY A 370 -9.42 -17.64 12.00
CA GLY A 370 -10.44 -16.88 11.29
C GLY A 370 -10.11 -16.81 9.81
N PRO A 371 -11.11 -16.59 8.93
CA PRO A 371 -10.87 -16.50 7.51
C PRO A 371 -10.05 -15.25 7.15
N GLU A 372 -9.04 -15.40 6.30
CA GLU A 372 -8.28 -14.26 5.76
C GLU A 372 -9.07 -13.50 4.69
N CYS A 373 -10.09 -14.11 4.08
CA CYS A 373 -10.90 -13.46 3.06
C CYS A 373 -12.38 -13.85 3.18
N ILE A 374 -13.25 -12.85 3.25
CA ILE A 374 -14.71 -13.02 3.22
C ILE A 374 -15.27 -12.17 2.08
N VAL A 375 -16.05 -12.79 1.20
CA VAL A 375 -16.73 -12.10 0.11
C VAL A 375 -18.24 -12.10 0.41
N SER A 376 -18.79 -10.92 0.67
CA SER A 376 -20.23 -10.73 0.87
C SER A 376 -20.89 -10.33 -0.44
N LEU A 377 -21.65 -11.27 -1.02
CA LEU A 377 -22.20 -11.17 -2.38
C LEU A 377 -23.56 -10.47 -2.48
N SER A 378 -24.27 -10.29 -1.35
CA SER A 378 -25.64 -9.75 -1.30
C SER A 378 -25.81 -8.73 -0.16
N SER A 379 -26.85 -7.88 -0.20
CA SER A 379 -27.28 -7.12 1.00
C SER A 379 -27.92 -7.98 2.08
N THR A 380 -28.41 -9.16 1.74
CA THR A 380 -29.07 -10.04 2.68
C THR A 380 -28.04 -10.79 3.52
N LYS A 381 -28.24 -10.78 4.85
CA LYS A 381 -27.39 -11.51 5.81
C LYS A 381 -27.36 -13.00 5.44
N GLY A 382 -26.19 -13.64 5.55
CA GLY A 382 -26.01 -15.09 5.31
C GLY A 382 -25.57 -15.49 3.90
N HIS A 383 -25.46 -14.58 2.93
CA HIS A 383 -24.88 -14.86 1.60
C HIS A 383 -23.43 -14.37 1.52
N ALA A 384 -22.54 -15.04 2.27
CA ALA A 384 -21.10 -14.77 2.26
C ALA A 384 -20.34 -16.03 1.81
N GLU A 385 -19.38 -15.84 0.92
CA GLU A 385 -18.36 -16.84 0.60
C GLU A 385 -17.16 -16.60 1.54
N ILE A 386 -16.74 -17.65 2.23
CA ILE A 386 -15.65 -17.57 3.20
C ILE A 386 -14.47 -18.36 2.65
N TRP A 387 -13.32 -17.71 2.57
CA TRP A 387 -12.08 -18.27 2.06
C TRP A 387 -11.04 -18.27 3.17
N THR A 388 -10.36 -19.41 3.33
CA THR A 388 -9.29 -19.54 4.32
C THR A 388 -8.16 -18.59 4.01
N LYS A 389 -7.75 -18.50 2.74
CA LYS A 389 -6.72 -17.56 2.27
C LYS A 389 -7.22 -16.76 1.08
N GLU A 390 -6.85 -15.48 1.01
CA GLU A 390 -7.09 -14.68 -0.19
C GLU A 390 -6.28 -15.21 -1.39
N SER A 391 -5.10 -15.80 -1.13
CA SER A 391 -4.24 -16.38 -2.16
C SER A 391 -4.88 -17.54 -2.93
N ASP A 392 -5.96 -18.13 -2.41
CA ASP A 392 -6.68 -19.23 -3.06
C ASP A 392 -7.56 -18.73 -4.22
N LEU A 393 -7.82 -17.42 -4.29
CA LEU A 393 -8.59 -16.81 -5.36
C LEU A 393 -7.73 -16.62 -6.62
N SER A 394 -8.32 -16.95 -7.78
CA SER A 394 -7.68 -16.67 -9.08
C SER A 394 -7.57 -15.17 -9.35
N ARG A 395 -6.68 -14.77 -10.27
CA ARG A 395 -6.56 -13.37 -10.70
C ARG A 395 -7.88 -12.78 -11.19
N GLU A 396 -8.68 -13.59 -11.88
CA GLU A 396 -10.00 -13.20 -12.36
C GLU A 396 -10.97 -12.99 -11.21
N GLN A 397 -10.96 -13.86 -10.20
CA GLN A 397 -11.78 -13.72 -8.99
C GLN A 397 -11.34 -12.49 -8.18
N LEU A 398 -10.05 -12.28 -7.96
CA LEU A 398 -9.52 -11.09 -7.28
C LEU A 398 -9.98 -9.79 -7.95
N SER A 399 -9.95 -9.76 -9.29
CA SER A 399 -10.46 -8.63 -10.08
C SER A 399 -11.98 -8.49 -10.00
N LYS A 400 -12.71 -9.60 -10.12
CA LYS A 400 -14.18 -9.64 -10.05
C LYS A 400 -14.69 -9.16 -8.69
N HIS A 401 -14.04 -9.57 -7.61
CA HIS A 401 -14.40 -9.17 -6.24
C HIS A 401 -13.87 -7.77 -5.86
N GLY A 402 -13.13 -7.11 -6.75
CA GLY A 402 -12.56 -5.79 -6.50
C GLY A 402 -11.46 -5.78 -5.43
N LEU A 403 -10.94 -6.96 -5.07
CA LEU A 403 -9.89 -7.15 -4.06
C LEU A 403 -8.53 -6.61 -4.55
N VAL A 404 -8.29 -6.69 -5.86
CA VAL A 404 -7.10 -6.17 -6.54
C VAL A 404 -7.49 -5.56 -7.88
N SER A 405 -7.08 -4.31 -8.11
CA SER A 405 -7.23 -3.61 -9.39
C SER A 405 -6.00 -3.84 -10.26
N PHE A 406 -6.07 -4.82 -11.16
CA PHE A 406 -5.04 -4.96 -12.19
C PHE A 406 -5.28 -3.89 -13.26
N GLU A 407 -4.33 -2.97 -13.46
CA GLU A 407 -4.35 -2.12 -14.66
C GLU A 407 -4.26 -3.03 -15.88
N MET A 408 -5.38 -3.15 -16.63
CA MET A 408 -5.31 -3.66 -17.99
C MET A 408 -4.72 -2.57 -18.85
N GLU A 409 -3.68 -2.88 -19.61
CA GLU A 409 -3.29 -2.02 -20.72
C GLU A 409 -4.54 -1.77 -21.57
N SER A 410 -4.92 -0.51 -21.71
CA SER A 410 -5.93 -0.08 -22.66
C SER A 410 -5.41 -0.46 -24.05
N THR A 411 -5.80 -1.63 -24.55
CA THR A 411 -5.66 -1.99 -25.95
C THR A 411 -6.66 -1.18 -26.76
N THR A 412 -6.32 0.07 -26.99
CA THR A 412 -6.87 1.02 -27.97
C THR A 412 -5.84 2.15 -28.00
N GLY A 413 -5.02 2.30 -29.04
CA GLY A 413 -5.37 2.27 -30.45
C GLY A 413 -5.58 3.70 -30.88
#